data_AF-C8NDG8-F1
#
_entry.id   AF-C8NDG8-F1
#
_cell.length_a   1.000
_cell.length_b   1.000
_cell.length_c   1.000
_cell.angle_alpha   90.00
_cell.angle_beta   90.00
_cell.angle_gamma   90.00
#
_symmetry.space_group_name_H-M   'P 1'
#
loop_
_entity.id
_entity.type
_entity.pdbx_description
1 polymer ?
#
loop_
_entity_poly.entity_id
_entity_poly.type
_entity_poly.pdbx_seq_one_letter_code
_entity_poly.pdbx_strand_id
1 'polypeptide(L)'
;MNLQIIGLAELFMNNKHLFLNKIQHNHDSHEATLFFRYKGIVNKISVNLIETKTLDGSVIRGINSNEFERFIMNFMNVEDRTKKLDRMHKIIWSYVEGDKALTFPVKIL
;
A
#
# COMPACT_ATOMS: atom_id res chain seq x y z
N MET A 1 1.01 -35.77 4.82
CA MET A 1 1.21 -34.33 5.11
C MET A 1 2.53 -33.91 4.49
N ASN A 2 2.51 -33.03 3.49
CA ASN A 2 3.65 -32.83 2.59
C ASN A 2 4.65 -31.82 3.16
N LEU A 3 5.82 -32.28 3.62
CA LEU A 3 6.86 -31.46 4.27
C LEU A 3 7.33 -30.27 3.40
N GLN A 4 7.25 -30.37 2.07
CA GLN A 4 7.56 -29.27 1.16
C GLN A 4 6.58 -28.09 1.26
N ILE A 5 5.30 -28.34 1.59
CA ILE A 5 4.29 -27.29 1.74
C ILE A 5 4.53 -26.49 3.03
N ILE A 6 4.98 -27.17 4.09
CA ILE A 6 5.31 -26.55 5.38
C ILE A 6 6.52 -25.62 5.22
N GLY A 7 7.59 -26.08 4.56
CA GLY A 7 8.79 -25.27 4.32
C GLY A 7 8.52 -24.01 3.48
N LEU A 8 7.65 -24.08 2.47
CA LEU A 8 7.25 -22.91 1.68
C LEU A 8 6.41 -21.92 2.49
N ALA A 9 5.45 -22.41 3.27
CA ALA A 9 4.62 -21.57 4.14
C ALA A 9 5.47 -20.83 5.19
N GLU A 10 6.46 -21.51 5.80
CA GLU A 10 7.41 -20.90 6.73
C GLU A 10 8.28 -19.83 6.06
N LEU A 11 8.71 -20.05 4.82
CA LEU A 11 9.45 -19.07 4.00
C LEU A 11 8.61 -17.80 3.74
N PHE A 12 7.32 -17.96 3.43
CA PHE A 12 6.40 -16.83 3.26
C PHE A 12 6.10 -16.09 4.57
N MET A 13 6.01 -16.80 5.70
CA MET A 13 5.74 -16.24 7.03
C MET A 13 6.94 -15.51 7.63
N ASN A 14 8.16 -15.92 7.28
CA ASN A 14 9.41 -15.23 7.68
C ASN A 14 9.75 -14.02 6.80
N ASN A 15 9.02 -13.80 5.71
CA ASN A 15 9.20 -12.63 4.88
C ASN A 15 8.62 -11.38 5.57
N LYS A 16 9.52 -10.54 6.11
CA LYS A 16 9.18 -9.27 6.78
C LYS A 16 8.86 -8.13 5.81
N HIS A 17 8.88 -8.39 4.49
CA HIS A 17 8.62 -7.37 3.49
C HIS A 17 7.12 -7.10 3.33
N LEU A 18 6.80 -5.82 3.20
CA LEU A 18 5.47 -5.35 2.84
C LEU A 18 5.46 -5.07 1.34
N PHE A 19 4.56 -5.72 0.62
CA PHE A 19 4.32 -5.44 -0.80
C PHE A 19 2.95 -4.81 -0.98
N LEU A 20 2.85 -3.87 -1.90
CA LEU A 20 1.59 -3.47 -2.51
C LEU A 20 1.45 -4.28 -3.80
N ASN A 21 0.50 -5.20 -3.83
CA ASN A 21 0.31 -6.14 -4.95
C ASN A 21 -0.51 -5.55 -6.09
N LYS A 22 -1.44 -4.66 -5.78
CA LYS A 22 -2.40 -4.11 -6.73
C LYS A 22 -3.12 -2.92 -6.09
N ILE A 23 -3.57 -2.01 -6.93
CA ILE A 23 -4.54 -0.98 -6.59
C ILE A 23 -5.74 -1.15 -7.53
N GLN A 24 -6.95 -1.06 -7.00
CA GLN A 24 -8.15 -0.87 -7.79
C GLN A 24 -8.70 0.50 -7.45
N HIS A 25 -8.89 1.36 -8.44
CA HIS A 25 -9.32 2.74 -8.23
C HIS A 25 -10.59 3.00 -9.02
N ASN A 26 -11.59 3.59 -8.38
CA ASN A 26 -12.76 4.13 -9.03
C ASN A 26 -12.56 5.65 -9.18
N HIS A 27 -12.36 6.10 -10.41
CA HIS A 27 -12.11 7.51 -10.71
C HIS A 27 -13.32 8.41 -10.40
N ASP A 28 -14.54 7.87 -10.43
CA ASP A 28 -15.77 8.65 -10.22
C ASP A 28 -16.04 8.89 -8.74
N SER A 29 -15.77 7.90 -7.87
CA SER A 29 -16.01 8.01 -6.42
C SER A 29 -14.77 8.41 -5.62
N HIS A 30 -13.60 8.51 -6.25
CA HIS A 30 -12.30 8.69 -5.58
C HIS A 30 -11.99 7.60 -4.54
N GLU A 31 -12.64 6.43 -4.65
CA GLU A 31 -12.39 5.29 -3.78
C GLU A 31 -11.31 4.40 -4.38
N ALA A 32 -10.43 3.87 -3.53
CA ALA A 32 -9.47 2.86 -3.92
C ALA A 32 -9.50 1.65 -2.98
N THR A 33 -9.21 0.49 -3.54
CA THR A 33 -8.88 -0.72 -2.79
C THR A 33 -7.40 -1.04 -2.97
N LEU A 34 -6.68 -1.07 -1.85
CA LEU A 34 -5.26 -1.40 -1.78
C LEU A 34 -5.09 -2.86 -1.37
N PHE A 35 -4.29 -3.61 -2.14
CA PHE A 35 -4.02 -5.02 -1.86
C PHE A 35 -2.60 -5.17 -1.32
N PHE A 36 -2.45 -5.22 -0.02
CA PHE A 36 -1.15 -5.42 0.62
C PHE A 36 -0.85 -6.90 0.82
N ARG A 37 0.42 -7.29 0.73
CA ARG A 37 0.91 -8.61 1.14
C ARG A 37 1.98 -8.46 2.21
N TYR A 38 1.78 -9.13 3.33
CA TYR A 38 2.73 -9.14 4.43
C TYR A 38 2.73 -10.52 5.10
N LYS A 39 3.91 -11.11 5.30
CA LYS A 39 4.07 -12.47 5.85
C LYS A 39 3.21 -13.54 5.16
N GLY A 40 3.09 -13.43 3.84
CA GLY A 40 2.23 -14.31 3.03
C GLY A 40 0.73 -14.01 3.06
N ILE A 41 0.27 -13.13 3.95
CA ILE A 41 -1.15 -12.76 4.09
C ILE A 41 -1.47 -11.58 3.18
N VAL A 42 -2.56 -11.69 2.40
CA VAL A 42 -3.10 -10.59 1.60
C VAL A 42 -4.14 -9.82 2.41
N ASN A 43 -3.93 -8.52 2.58
CA ASN A 43 -4.84 -7.59 3.23
C ASN A 43 -5.46 -6.69 2.16
N LYS A 44 -6.78 -6.64 2.11
CA LYS A 44 -7.55 -5.79 1.20
C LYS A 44 -8.10 -4.62 2.01
N ILE A 45 -7.67 -3.40 1.70
CA ILE A 45 -8.03 -2.22 2.48
C ILE A 45 -8.69 -1.21 1.55
N SER A 46 -9.92 -0.83 1.86
CA SER A 46 -10.62 0.25 1.17
C SER A 46 -10.23 1.61 1.76
N VAL A 47 -10.01 2.58 0.88
CA VAL A 47 -9.59 3.94 1.21
C VAL A 47 -10.33 4.96 0.37
N ASN A 48 -10.54 6.14 0.94
CA ASN A 48 -10.97 7.32 0.19
C ASN A 48 -9.74 8.17 -0.13
N LEU A 49 -9.57 8.53 -1.40
CA LEU A 49 -8.51 9.42 -1.85
C LEU A 49 -9.03 10.85 -1.79
N ILE A 50 -8.31 11.70 -1.08
CA ILE A 50 -8.65 13.11 -0.92
C ILE A 50 -7.64 13.92 -1.71
N GLU A 51 -8.12 14.76 -2.63
CA GLU A 51 -7.31 15.73 -3.33
C GLU A 51 -7.93 17.12 -3.16
N THR A 52 -7.14 18.09 -2.71
CA THR A 52 -7.56 19.48 -2.54
C THR A 52 -6.53 20.40 -3.15
N LYS A 53 -7.00 21.48 -3.80
CA LYS A 53 -6.15 22.56 -4.30
C LYS A 53 -6.07 23.67 -3.27
N THR A 54 -4.86 24.13 -3.00
CA THR A 54 -4.60 25.31 -2.15
C THR A 54 -4.80 26.61 -2.94
N LEU A 55 -4.80 27.74 -2.23
CA LEU A 55 -4.90 29.07 -2.82
C LEU A 55 -3.74 29.41 -3.77
N ASP A 56 -2.55 28.85 -3.54
CA ASP A 56 -1.37 29.03 -4.40
C ASP A 56 -1.32 28.04 -5.58
N GLY A 57 -2.35 27.20 -5.76
CA GLY A 57 -2.44 26.23 -6.84
C GLY A 57 -1.68 24.92 -6.61
N SER A 58 -1.03 24.75 -5.45
CA SER A 58 -0.48 23.45 -5.06
C SER A 58 -1.58 22.43 -4.73
N VAL A 59 -1.25 21.14 -4.83
CA VAL A 59 -2.19 20.04 -4.63
C VAL A 59 -1.81 19.31 -3.34
N ILE A 60 -2.74 19.26 -2.39
CA ILE A 60 -2.65 18.45 -1.18
C ILE A 60 -3.40 17.14 -1.42
N ARG A 61 -2.72 16.04 -1.11
CA ARG A 61 -3.23 14.68 -1.31
C ARG A 61 -3.24 13.93 0.01
N GLY A 62 -4.30 13.18 0.25
CA GLY A 62 -4.50 12.39 1.45
C GLY A 62 -5.16 11.05 1.15
N ILE A 63 -4.94 10.08 2.04
CA ILE A 63 -5.57 8.76 2.01
C ILE A 63 -6.31 8.62 3.34
N ASN A 64 -7.64 8.55 3.30
CA ASN A 64 -8.48 8.46 4.48
C ASN A 64 -9.05 7.04 4.62
N SER A 65 -8.68 6.36 5.71
CA SER A 65 -9.30 5.12 6.17
C SER A 65 -8.75 4.72 7.54
N ASN A 66 -9.64 4.55 8.52
CA ASN A 66 -9.28 4.06 9.84
C ASN A 66 -8.66 2.65 9.80
N GLU A 67 -9.02 1.83 8.81
CA GLU A 67 -8.42 0.52 8.61
C GLU A 67 -7.01 0.64 8.05
N PHE A 68 -6.83 1.52 7.05
CA PHE A 68 -5.51 1.81 6.51
C PHE A 68 -4.58 2.32 7.59
N GLU A 69 -4.96 3.37 8.33
CA GLU A 69 -4.14 3.92 9.42
C GLU A 69 -3.69 2.85 10.42
N ARG A 70 -4.62 2.02 10.91
CA ARG A 70 -4.30 0.90 11.81
C ARG A 70 -3.36 -0.12 11.17
N PHE A 71 -3.55 -0.43 9.89
CA PHE A 71 -2.66 -1.31 9.16
C PHE A 71 -1.24 -0.74 9.09
N ILE A 72 -1.09 0.55 8.76
CA ILE A 72 0.23 1.18 8.67
C ILE A 72 0.91 1.28 10.04
N MET A 73 0.13 1.45 11.11
CA MET A 73 0.65 1.51 12.48
C MET A 73 1.38 0.24 12.90
N ASN A 74 1.11 -0.92 12.27
CA ASN A 74 1.88 -2.15 12.52
C ASN A 74 3.35 -2.05 12.10
N PHE A 75 3.71 -1.04 11.31
CA PHE A 75 5.05 -0.83 10.77
C PHE A 75 5.75 0.40 11.37
N MET A 76 5.24 0.94 12.48
CA MET A 76 5.77 2.15 13.13
C MET A 76 7.22 2.03 13.58
N ASN A 77 7.63 0.84 14.01
CA ASN A 77 8.99 0.58 14.54
C ASN A 77 10.02 0.26 13.44
N VAL A 78 9.64 0.38 12.17
CA VAL A 78 10.55 0.13 11.04
C VAL A 78 11.46 1.34 10.84
N GLU A 79 12.76 1.10 10.70
CA GLU A 79 13.76 2.12 10.36
C GLU A 79 13.35 2.88 9.07
N ASP A 80 13.66 4.17 8.98
CA ASP A 80 13.28 5.02 7.84
C ASP A 80 11.76 5.08 7.56
N ARG A 81 10.92 4.87 8.58
CA ARG A 81 9.44 4.91 8.50
C ARG A 81 8.94 6.01 7.58
N THR A 82 9.32 7.27 7.84
CA THR A 82 8.82 8.43 7.09
C THR A 82 9.09 8.29 5.60
N LYS A 83 10.29 7.87 5.19
CA LYS A 83 10.64 7.66 3.78
C LYS A 83 9.83 6.53 3.15
N LYS A 84 9.61 5.45 3.90
CA LYS A 84 8.83 4.28 3.43
C LYS A 84 7.34 4.61 3.28
N LEU A 85 6.77 5.40 4.19
CA LEU A 85 5.40 5.89 4.10
C LEU A 85 5.22 6.89 2.95
N ASP A 86 6.15 7.82 2.79
CA ASP A 86 6.18 8.75 1.67
C ASP A 86 6.26 8.00 0.33
N ARG A 87 7.14 7.00 0.24
CA ARG A 87 7.24 6.12 -0.93
C ARG A 87 5.93 5.41 -1.23
N MET A 88 5.28 4.84 -0.22
CA MET A 88 3.98 4.18 -0.39
C MET A 88 2.92 5.16 -0.90
N HIS A 89 2.85 6.36 -0.31
CA HIS A 89 1.92 7.41 -0.72
C HIS A 89 2.16 7.81 -2.18
N LYS A 90 3.42 8.03 -2.58
CA LYS A 90 3.80 8.32 -3.98
C LYS A 90 3.37 7.23 -4.94
N ILE A 91 3.63 5.96 -4.62
CA ILE A 91 3.22 4.82 -5.47
C ILE A 91 1.70 4.82 -5.70
N ILE A 92 0.92 5.05 -4.65
CA ILE A 92 -0.55 5.06 -4.74
C ILE A 92 -1.03 6.18 -5.66
N TRP A 93 -0.50 7.39 -5.50
CA TRP A 93 -0.91 8.52 -6.33
C TRP A 93 -0.40 8.44 -7.77
N SER A 94 0.83 7.96 -8.01
CA SER A 94 1.33 7.72 -9.37
C SER A 94 0.45 6.73 -10.13
N TYR A 95 -0.07 5.69 -9.47
CA TYR A 95 -1.05 4.79 -10.08
C TYR A 95 -2.34 5.51 -10.46
N VAL A 96 -2.88 6.31 -9.53
CA VAL A 96 -4.14 7.05 -9.71
C VAL A 96 -4.03 8.07 -10.85
N GLU A 97 -2.86 8.67 -11.03
CA GLU A 97 -2.54 9.59 -12.13
C GLU A 97 -2.28 8.88 -13.47
N GLY A 98 -2.25 7.54 -13.50
CA GLY A 98 -2.09 6.76 -14.72
C GLY A 98 -0.63 6.58 -15.15
N ASP A 99 0.33 6.57 -14.22
CA ASP A 99 1.72 6.25 -14.52
C ASP A 99 1.85 4.82 -15.09
N LYS A 100 2.16 4.75 -16.39
CA LYS A 100 2.29 3.50 -17.15
C LYS A 100 3.55 2.71 -16.81
N ALA A 101 4.54 3.32 -16.18
CA ALA A 101 5.77 2.64 -15.79
C ALA A 101 5.62 1.86 -14.48
N LEU A 102 4.53 2.08 -13.72
CA LEU A 102 4.32 1.41 -12.46
C LEU A 102 3.91 -0.05 -12.66
N THR A 103 4.82 -0.96 -12.32
CA THR A 103 4.57 -2.41 -12.36
C THR A 103 4.38 -2.99 -10.97
N PHE A 104 3.38 -3.85 -10.78
CA PHE A 104 3.13 -4.55 -9.53
C PHE A 104 3.66 -6.00 -9.55
N PRO A 105 3.99 -6.59 -8.37
CA PRO A 105 3.92 -6.01 -7.03
C PRO A 105 5.09 -5.04 -6.74
N VAL A 106 4.84 -4.01 -5.93
CA VAL A 106 5.87 -3.06 -5.49
C VAL A 106 6.24 -3.33 -4.04
N LYS A 107 7.54 -3.47 -3.76
CA LYS A 107 8.06 -3.58 -2.38
C LYS A 107 8.05 -2.21 -1.70
N ILE A 108 7.40 -2.13 -0.55
CA ILE A 108 7.33 -0.93 0.31
C ILE A 108 8.38 -0.99 1.42
N LEU A 109 8.43 -2.11 2.15
CA LEU A 109 9.34 -2.37 3.28
C LEU A 109 10.23 -3.58 3.02
#